data_AF-A0A858RBN4-F1
#
_entry.id   AF-A0A858RBN4-F1
#
_cell.length_a   1.000
_cell.length_b   1.000
_cell.length_c   1.000
_cell.angle_alpha   90.00
_cell.angle_beta   90.00
_cell.angle_gamma   90.00
#
_symmetry.space_group_name_H-M   'P 1'
#
loop_
_entity.id
_entity.type
_entity.pdbx_description
1 polymer ?
#
loop_
_entity_poly.entity_id
_entity_poly.type
_entity_poly.pdbx_seq_one_letter_code
_entity_poly.pdbx_strand_id
1 'polypeptide(L)'
;MRTHARAAGLGDVVIVNTCAVTSEAERQARQTIRKLRRERPGAKIVVTGCAAQVNPDGFAGMAEVDHVLGNDAKLTAQPWADLGAGATERVRVNDIMSVRETAGHLIQGMEGRARAFVQVQNGCDHRCTFCIIPFGRGNSRSVPMGEVVAQVRALVAAGYNEVVLTGVDVTSYGPDLPGQPTLGQMVRRLLAAVPELPRLRLSSLDAVEMDDDLWRLVAEEPRLMPHLHLSLQAGDDLTLKRMKRRHSRADAISFCEKARALRPDMVFGADIIAGFPTETEEMFQNTLCSVEECGLTWLHVFPYSPRPGTPAAKMPQVPGPVRKERAARLRALGEVQVRRHLEGLVGTTADILLEKPTLGRTPTFAQVTLDRPGEPGAIVRARLAGFRATP
;
A
#
# COMPACT_ATOMS: atom_id res chain seq x y z
N MET A 1 16.48 -3.23 9.04
CA MET A 1 16.36 -4.62 9.55
C MET A 1 17.58 -5.49 9.21
N ARG A 2 17.75 -6.02 7.98
CA ARG A 2 18.89 -6.91 7.65
C ARG A 2 20.26 -6.29 7.97
N THR A 3 20.44 -5.01 7.64
CA THR A 3 21.67 -4.26 7.96
C THR A 3 21.91 -4.18 9.46
N HIS A 4 20.90 -3.85 10.26
CA HIS A 4 21.03 -3.81 11.72
C HIS A 4 21.34 -5.17 12.32
N ALA A 5 20.67 -6.23 11.84
CA ALA A 5 20.93 -7.60 12.30
C ALA A 5 22.39 -8.03 12.03
N ARG A 6 22.90 -7.73 10.83
CA ARG A 6 24.30 -8.00 10.47
C ARG A 6 25.27 -7.17 11.32
N ALA A 7 25.00 -5.89 11.51
CA ALA A 7 25.82 -5.02 12.35
C ALA A 7 25.85 -5.48 13.83
N ALA A 8 24.78 -6.12 14.30
CA ALA A 8 24.69 -6.71 15.63
C ALA A 8 25.36 -8.10 15.76
N GLY A 9 26.03 -8.61 14.71
CA GLY A 9 26.68 -9.92 14.75
C GLY A 9 25.74 -11.12 14.69
N LEU A 10 24.47 -10.93 14.30
CA LEU A 10 23.52 -12.04 14.16
C LEU A 10 23.78 -12.81 12.86
N GLY A 11 24.52 -13.92 12.95
CA GLY A 11 24.95 -14.74 11.80
C GLY A 11 23.85 -15.63 11.21
N ASP A 12 23.13 -16.38 12.05
CA ASP A 12 22.05 -17.29 11.63
C ASP A 12 20.68 -16.80 12.13
N VAL A 13 20.15 -15.75 11.49
CA VAL A 13 18.88 -15.12 11.87
C VAL A 13 17.87 -15.10 10.72
N VAL A 14 16.63 -15.42 11.03
CA VAL A 14 15.47 -15.32 10.14
C VAL A 14 14.53 -14.26 10.69
N ILE A 15 14.28 -13.22 9.89
CA ILE A 15 13.40 -12.11 10.27
C ILE A 15 12.07 -12.27 9.54
N VAL A 16 10.98 -12.44 10.27
CA VAL A 16 9.62 -12.54 9.73
C VAL A 16 8.86 -11.24 10.00
N ASN A 17 8.68 -10.42 8.97
CA ASN A 17 7.91 -9.17 9.05
C ASN A 17 6.44 -9.44 8.71
N THR A 18 5.57 -9.33 9.72
CA THR A 18 4.17 -9.77 9.69
C THR A 18 3.19 -8.64 9.37
N CYS A 19 2.07 -8.98 8.74
CA CYS A 19 0.96 -8.07 8.45
C CYS A 19 -0.26 -8.42 9.30
N ALA A 20 -0.95 -7.41 9.86
CA ALA A 20 -2.14 -7.59 10.71
C ALA A 20 -3.47 -7.34 9.99
N VAL A 21 -3.43 -6.92 8.72
CA VAL A 21 -4.62 -6.41 7.99
C VAL A 21 -5.71 -7.47 7.87
N THR A 22 -5.34 -8.73 7.66
CA THR A 22 -6.29 -9.85 7.57
C THR A 22 -5.85 -11.00 8.47
N SER A 23 -6.82 -11.77 8.98
CA SER A 23 -6.53 -13.02 9.71
C SER A 23 -5.80 -14.06 8.85
N GLU A 24 -6.03 -14.04 7.54
CA GLU A 24 -5.35 -14.90 6.58
C GLU A 24 -3.85 -14.58 6.47
N ALA A 25 -3.47 -13.30 6.42
CA ALA A 25 -2.07 -12.89 6.41
C ALA A 25 -1.33 -13.34 7.69
N GLU A 26 -1.98 -13.22 8.85
CA GLU A 26 -1.42 -13.72 10.11
C GLU A 26 -1.31 -15.24 10.14
N ARG A 27 -2.31 -15.96 9.61
CA ARG A 27 -2.29 -17.42 9.49
C ARG A 27 -1.11 -17.87 8.62
N GLN A 28 -0.91 -17.24 7.46
CA GLN A 28 0.21 -17.52 6.57
C GLN A 28 1.54 -17.24 7.24
N ALA A 29 1.70 -16.11 7.94
CA ALA A 29 2.91 -15.80 8.69
C ALA A 29 3.25 -16.90 9.72
N ARG A 30 2.27 -17.36 10.49
CA ARG A 30 2.45 -18.45 11.47
C ARG A 30 2.83 -19.76 10.79
N GLN A 31 2.24 -20.09 9.65
CA GLN A 31 2.60 -21.29 8.88
C GLN A 31 4.04 -21.21 8.36
N THR A 32 4.44 -20.05 7.84
CA THR A 32 5.80 -19.80 7.38
C THR A 32 6.81 -19.90 8.52
N ILE A 33 6.53 -19.36 9.70
CA ILE A 33 7.39 -19.50 10.88
C ILE A 33 7.62 -20.98 11.24
N ARG A 34 6.55 -21.78 11.29
CA ARG A 34 6.67 -23.23 11.58
C ARG A 34 7.50 -23.96 10.54
N LYS A 35 7.28 -23.64 9.26
CA LYS A 35 8.07 -24.19 8.16
C LYS A 35 9.56 -23.84 8.31
N LEU A 36 9.87 -22.57 8.54
CA LEU A 36 11.23 -22.07 8.69
C LEU A 36 11.97 -22.71 9.86
N ARG A 37 11.30 -22.93 11.00
CA ARG A 37 11.91 -23.65 12.13
C ARG A 37 12.27 -25.08 11.79
N ARG A 38 11.42 -25.79 11.03
CA ARG A 38 11.73 -27.16 10.57
C ARG A 38 12.90 -27.20 9.59
N GLU A 39 12.96 -26.23 8.69
CA GLU A 39 14.02 -26.14 7.67
C GLU A 39 15.34 -25.63 8.24
N ARG A 40 15.29 -24.79 9.29
CA ARG A 40 16.46 -24.20 9.95
C ARG A 40 16.35 -24.28 11.47
N PRO A 41 16.54 -25.47 12.07
CA PRO A 41 16.36 -25.67 13.52
C PRO A 41 17.25 -24.78 14.38
N GLY A 42 18.48 -24.50 13.94
CA GLY A 42 19.46 -23.68 14.65
C GLY A 42 19.34 -22.16 14.44
N ALA A 43 18.51 -21.72 13.50
CA ALA A 43 18.40 -20.29 13.19
C ALA A 43 17.56 -19.55 14.23
N LYS A 44 18.00 -18.35 14.63
CA LYS A 44 17.21 -17.47 15.49
C LYS A 44 16.07 -16.86 14.68
N ILE A 45 14.82 -17.10 15.06
CA ILE A 45 13.63 -16.56 14.40
C ILE A 45 13.14 -15.34 15.17
N VAL A 46 13.27 -14.16 14.55
CA VAL A 46 12.78 -12.88 15.06
C VAL A 46 11.51 -12.50 14.30
N VAL A 47 10.39 -12.39 15.00
CA VAL A 47 9.10 -11.98 14.44
C VAL A 47 8.87 -10.50 14.72
N THR A 48 8.48 -9.74 13.70
CA THR A 48 8.19 -8.30 13.82
C THR A 48 7.04 -7.91 12.89
N GLY A 49 6.73 -6.62 12.77
CA GLY A 49 5.68 -6.08 11.91
C GLY A 49 4.38 -5.80 12.64
N CYS A 50 3.33 -5.43 11.90
CA CYS A 50 2.07 -4.98 12.50
C CYS A 50 1.39 -6.06 13.34
N ALA A 51 1.44 -7.34 12.93
CA ALA A 51 0.77 -8.40 13.71
C ALA A 51 1.51 -8.70 15.01
N ALA A 52 2.84 -8.67 14.98
CA ALA A 52 3.69 -8.78 16.16
C ALA A 52 3.46 -7.62 17.15
N GLN A 53 3.19 -6.41 16.64
CA GLN A 53 2.85 -5.25 17.46
C GLN A 53 1.45 -5.37 18.09
N VAL A 54 0.46 -5.85 17.33
CA VAL A 54 -0.94 -5.93 17.78
C VAL A 54 -1.17 -7.13 18.72
N ASN A 55 -0.48 -8.24 18.49
CA ASN A 55 -0.64 -9.47 19.26
C ASN A 55 0.73 -10.09 19.59
N PRO A 56 1.55 -9.43 20.43
CA PRO A 56 2.88 -9.91 20.78
C PRO A 56 2.85 -11.29 21.44
N ASP A 57 1.98 -11.47 22.43
CA ASP A 57 1.85 -12.71 23.20
C ASP A 57 1.49 -13.90 22.31
N GLY A 58 0.63 -13.68 21.32
CA GLY A 58 0.26 -14.71 20.36
C GLY A 58 1.44 -15.22 19.52
N PHE A 59 2.46 -14.41 19.26
CA PHE A 59 3.69 -14.86 18.59
C PHE A 59 4.74 -15.36 19.59
N ALA A 60 4.83 -14.74 20.77
CA ALA A 60 5.72 -15.19 21.85
C ALA A 60 5.34 -16.60 22.36
N GLY A 61 4.06 -16.96 22.35
CA GLY A 61 3.59 -18.30 22.70
C GLY A 61 3.94 -19.39 21.69
N MET A 62 4.47 -19.04 20.50
CA MET A 62 4.92 -20.04 19.53
C MET A 62 6.30 -20.58 19.92
N ALA A 63 6.43 -21.89 20.09
CA ALA A 63 7.72 -22.53 20.42
C ALA A 63 8.81 -22.25 19.37
N GLU A 64 8.41 -21.95 18.14
CA GLU A 64 9.31 -21.68 17.03
C GLU A 64 9.91 -20.26 17.04
N VAL A 65 9.39 -19.34 17.85
CA VAL A 65 9.77 -17.91 17.82
C VAL A 65 10.74 -17.58 18.95
N ASP A 66 11.93 -17.08 18.64
CA ASP A 66 12.91 -16.73 19.66
C ASP A 66 12.71 -15.32 20.22
N HIS A 67 12.35 -14.36 19.37
CA HIS A 67 12.08 -12.98 19.80
C HIS A 67 10.94 -12.35 19.00
N VAL A 68 10.20 -11.46 19.66
CA VAL A 68 9.16 -10.61 19.09
C VAL A 68 9.59 -9.16 19.24
N LEU A 69 9.76 -8.45 18.11
CA LEU A 69 10.08 -7.02 18.08
C LEU A 69 8.89 -6.21 17.59
N GLY A 70 8.59 -5.12 18.29
CA GLY A 70 7.57 -4.15 17.90
C GLY A 70 7.82 -3.56 16.51
N ASN A 71 6.76 -3.03 15.92
CA ASN A 71 6.80 -2.57 14.53
C ASN A 71 7.71 -1.35 14.34
N ASP A 72 7.83 -0.49 15.36
CA ASP A 72 8.76 0.63 15.38
C ASP A 72 10.19 0.19 15.72
N ALA A 73 10.35 -0.65 16.75
CA ALA A 73 11.65 -1.15 17.21
C ALA A 73 12.51 -1.83 16.12
N LYS A 74 11.89 -2.42 15.09
CA LYS A 74 12.62 -3.06 13.98
C LYS A 74 13.44 -2.07 13.13
N LEU A 75 13.13 -0.77 13.24
CA LEU A 75 13.70 0.32 12.45
C LEU A 75 14.98 0.89 13.08
N THR A 76 15.15 0.78 14.41
CA THR A 76 16.33 1.31 15.11
C THR A 76 17.38 0.22 15.32
N ALA A 77 18.65 0.60 15.53
CA ALA A 77 19.75 -0.36 15.69
C ALA A 77 19.77 -1.04 17.07
N GLN A 78 19.39 -0.32 18.13
CA GLN A 78 19.54 -0.77 19.52
C GLN A 78 18.85 -2.13 19.79
N PRO A 79 17.59 -2.37 19.38
CA PRO A 79 16.94 -3.65 19.64
C PRO A 79 17.67 -4.82 18.99
N TRP A 80 18.34 -4.61 17.84
CA TRP A 80 19.14 -5.66 17.21
C TRP A 80 20.46 -5.89 17.93
N ALA A 81 21.13 -4.83 18.38
CA ALA A 81 22.37 -4.91 19.15
C ALA A 81 22.17 -5.71 20.44
N ASP A 82 21.08 -5.45 21.17
CA ASP A 82 20.74 -6.18 22.39
C ASP A 82 20.49 -7.67 22.12
N LEU A 83 19.82 -8.01 21.00
CA LEU A 83 19.62 -9.39 20.58
C LEU A 83 20.94 -10.10 20.22
N GLY A 84 21.90 -9.37 19.67
CA GLY A 84 23.27 -9.83 19.41
C GLY A 84 24.07 -10.04 20.70
N ALA A 85 23.85 -9.18 21.69
CA ALA A 85 24.47 -9.26 23.02
C ALA A 85 23.85 -10.33 23.95
N GLY A 86 22.88 -11.11 23.47
CA GLY A 86 22.29 -12.22 24.22
C GLY A 86 21.13 -11.82 25.14
N ALA A 87 20.41 -10.73 24.86
CA ALA A 87 19.22 -10.35 25.62
C ALA A 87 18.23 -11.52 25.77
N THR A 88 17.80 -11.78 27.00
CA THR A 88 16.89 -12.88 27.37
C THR A 88 15.41 -12.51 27.21
N GLU A 89 15.11 -11.23 27.11
CA GLU A 89 13.75 -10.74 26.92
C GLU A 89 13.21 -11.16 25.54
N ARG A 90 12.15 -11.98 25.58
CA ARG A 90 11.55 -12.57 24.39
C ARG A 90 10.65 -11.61 23.62
N VAL A 91 10.07 -10.61 24.30
CA VAL A 91 9.09 -9.68 23.71
C VAL A 91 9.52 -8.25 23.99
N ARG A 92 9.72 -7.47 22.93
CA ARG A 92 10.09 -6.05 23.00
C ARG A 92 9.16 -5.23 22.13
N VAL A 93 8.03 -4.83 22.69
CA VAL A 93 6.98 -4.10 22.00
C VAL A 93 6.63 -2.86 22.81
N ASN A 94 6.95 -1.69 22.26
CA ASN A 94 6.66 -0.40 22.88
C ASN A 94 5.22 0.04 22.58
N ASP A 95 4.72 1.04 23.31
CA ASP A 95 3.45 1.70 22.98
C ASP A 95 3.57 2.45 21.65
N ILE A 96 2.99 1.87 20.59
CA ILE A 96 3.01 2.43 19.24
C ILE A 96 2.30 3.79 19.15
N MET A 97 1.41 4.11 20.09
CA MET A 97 0.69 5.38 20.13
C MET A 97 1.58 6.54 20.62
N SER A 98 2.67 6.22 21.31
CA SER A 98 3.64 7.21 21.82
C SER A 98 4.70 7.63 20.79
N VAL A 99 4.81 6.92 19.66
CA VAL A 99 5.77 7.22 18.59
C VAL A 99 5.39 8.52 17.89
N ARG A 100 6.35 9.46 17.80
CA ARG A 100 6.17 10.81 17.23
C ARG A 100 6.86 11.06 15.90
N GLU A 101 7.87 10.25 15.56
CA GLU A 101 8.64 10.40 14.33
C GLU A 101 8.46 9.20 13.40
N THR A 102 8.58 9.42 12.08
CA THR A 102 8.72 8.33 11.11
C THR A 102 10.19 8.24 10.75
N ALA A 103 10.83 7.13 11.04
CA ALA A 103 12.22 6.95 10.65
C ALA A 103 12.35 6.96 9.12
N GLY A 104 13.14 7.90 8.59
CA GLY A 104 13.40 8.11 7.17
C GLY A 104 14.23 6.98 6.56
N HIS A 105 13.66 5.78 6.48
CA HIS A 105 14.33 4.64 5.90
C HIS A 105 14.04 4.55 4.40
N LEU A 106 15.11 4.68 3.62
CA LEU A 106 15.09 4.31 2.21
C LEU A 106 14.84 2.80 2.10
N ILE A 107 13.67 2.41 1.58
CA ILE A 107 13.47 1.03 1.15
C ILE A 107 14.15 0.90 -0.21
N GLN A 108 15.44 0.51 -0.20
CA GLN A 108 16.11 0.07 -1.42
C GLN A 108 15.30 -1.10 -2.00
N GLY A 109 14.87 -0.94 -3.25
CA GLY A 109 13.73 -1.61 -3.86
C GLY A 109 13.59 -3.11 -3.56
N MET A 110 12.34 -3.53 -3.33
CA MET A 110 11.94 -4.93 -3.40
C MET A 110 12.28 -5.43 -4.82
N GLU A 111 13.26 -6.33 -4.93
CA GLU A 111 13.73 -7.03 -6.14
C GLU A 111 13.38 -6.39 -7.50
N GLY A 112 14.31 -5.61 -8.03
CA GLY A 112 14.24 -4.96 -9.35
C GLY A 112 14.42 -3.45 -9.23
N ARG A 113 15.44 -2.89 -9.89
CA ARG A 113 15.79 -1.44 -9.85
C ARG A 113 14.78 -0.53 -10.58
N ALA A 114 13.54 -0.97 -10.77
CA ALA A 114 12.59 -0.26 -11.62
C ALA A 114 11.86 0.87 -10.90
N ARG A 115 11.42 0.62 -9.67
CA ARG A 115 10.60 1.56 -8.89
C ARG A 115 11.11 1.63 -7.47
N ALA A 116 11.21 2.85 -6.95
CA ALA A 116 11.55 3.09 -5.56
C ALA A 116 10.33 3.55 -4.79
N PHE A 117 10.15 3.02 -3.57
CA PHE A 117 9.08 3.42 -2.68
C PHE A 117 9.65 4.37 -1.62
N VAL A 118 9.11 5.58 -1.55
CA VAL A 118 9.48 6.59 -0.56
C VAL A 118 8.31 6.73 0.40
N GLN A 119 8.53 6.37 1.66
CA GLN A 119 7.53 6.56 2.69
C GLN A 119 7.52 8.02 3.10
N VAL A 120 6.39 8.70 2.87
CA VAL A 120 6.20 10.11 3.26
C VAL A 120 5.26 10.25 4.45
N GLN A 121 4.51 9.20 4.79
CA GLN A 121 3.52 9.18 5.87
C GLN A 121 3.43 7.79 6.51
N ASN A 122 3.16 7.70 7.82
CA ASN A 122 2.92 6.45 8.53
C ASN A 122 1.86 6.61 9.61
N GLY A 123 1.19 5.50 9.99
CA GLY A 123 0.09 5.53 10.95
C GLY A 123 -1.17 6.19 10.40
N CYS A 124 -2.23 6.32 11.21
CA CYS A 124 -3.49 6.91 10.74
C CYS A 124 -4.40 7.32 11.91
N ASP A 125 -4.96 8.54 11.84
CA ASP A 125 -5.86 9.10 12.85
C ASP A 125 -7.35 8.96 12.52
N HIS A 126 -7.69 8.54 11.30
CA HIS A 126 -9.08 8.48 10.84
C HIS A 126 -9.93 7.43 11.58
N ARG A 127 -9.31 6.30 11.98
CA ARG A 127 -9.91 5.19 12.73
C ARG A 127 -11.20 4.64 12.09
N CYS A 128 -11.11 4.15 10.84
CA CYS A 128 -12.21 3.40 10.21
C CYS A 128 -12.62 2.21 11.09
N THR A 129 -13.91 1.86 11.09
CA THR A 129 -14.45 0.86 12.04
C THR A 129 -13.92 -0.55 11.84
N PHE A 130 -13.38 -0.88 10.68
CA PHE A 130 -12.77 -2.18 10.37
C PHE A 130 -11.25 -2.21 10.55
N CYS A 131 -10.59 -1.05 10.68
CA CYS A 131 -9.15 -0.95 10.49
C CYS A 131 -8.37 -1.17 11.79
N ILE A 132 -7.46 -2.16 11.77
CA ILE A 132 -6.56 -2.45 12.91
C ILE A 132 -5.25 -1.64 12.85
N ILE A 133 -4.98 -0.94 11.75
CA ILE A 133 -3.70 -0.26 11.51
C ILE A 133 -3.28 0.70 12.63
N PRO A 134 -4.17 1.52 13.23
CA PRO A 134 -3.75 2.40 14.32
C PRO A 134 -3.08 1.67 15.48
N PHE A 135 -3.50 0.44 15.77
CA PHE A 135 -2.93 -0.40 16.84
C PHE A 135 -1.59 -1.06 16.44
N GLY A 136 -1.25 -1.10 15.15
CA GLY A 136 0.01 -1.65 14.64
C GLY A 136 1.03 -0.59 14.20
N ARG A 137 0.57 0.63 13.89
CA ARG A 137 1.39 1.71 13.32
C ARG A 137 1.26 3.05 14.03
N GLY A 138 0.34 3.21 14.98
CA GLY A 138 0.16 4.44 15.75
C GLY A 138 -0.59 5.53 15.00
N ASN A 139 -0.56 6.74 15.57
CA ASN A 139 -1.15 7.96 15.00
C ASN A 139 -0.47 8.38 13.68
N SER A 140 -1.09 9.28 12.93
CA SER A 140 -0.48 9.81 11.69
C SER A 140 0.81 10.55 12.00
N ARG A 141 1.83 10.30 11.18
CA ARG A 141 3.14 10.96 11.23
C ARG A 141 3.66 11.16 9.83
N SER A 142 4.13 12.36 9.54
CA SER A 142 4.62 12.77 8.23
C SER A 142 6.13 12.91 8.24
N VAL A 143 6.75 12.64 7.09
CA VAL A 143 8.19 12.87 6.90
C VAL A 143 8.41 14.31 6.46
N PRO A 144 9.31 15.08 7.10
CA PRO A 144 9.63 16.44 6.68
C PRO A 144 10.07 16.50 5.22
N MET A 145 9.59 17.52 4.48
CA MET A 145 9.81 17.64 3.04
C MET A 145 11.31 17.60 2.66
N GLY A 146 12.20 18.20 3.47
CA GLY A 146 13.64 18.21 3.21
C GLY A 146 14.23 16.79 3.13
N GLU A 147 13.78 15.89 4.00
CA GLU A 147 14.19 14.48 3.98
C GLU A 147 13.63 13.75 2.76
N VAL A 148 12.36 14.02 2.41
CA VAL A 148 11.73 13.44 1.20
C VAL A 148 12.51 13.84 -0.05
N VAL A 149 12.85 15.12 -0.20
CA VAL A 149 13.65 15.64 -1.33
C VAL A 149 15.03 14.98 -1.39
N ALA A 150 15.73 14.89 -0.25
CA ALA A 150 17.04 14.26 -0.18
C ALA A 150 17.00 12.78 -0.60
N GLN A 151 16.00 12.03 -0.11
CA GLN A 151 15.80 10.63 -0.48
C GLN A 151 15.49 10.45 -1.96
N VAL A 152 14.56 11.25 -2.50
CA VAL A 152 14.18 11.18 -3.92
C VAL A 152 15.37 11.53 -4.82
N ARG A 153 16.14 12.56 -4.49
CA ARG A 153 17.35 12.93 -5.24
C ARG A 153 18.39 11.81 -5.23
N ALA A 154 18.61 11.17 -4.07
CA ALA A 154 19.52 10.02 -3.97
C ALA A 154 19.05 8.82 -4.84
N LEU A 155 17.74 8.58 -4.92
CA LEU A 155 17.17 7.53 -5.77
C LEU A 155 17.33 7.86 -7.26
N VAL A 156 17.05 9.10 -7.66
CA VAL A 156 17.26 9.50 -9.06
C VAL A 156 18.73 9.41 -9.44
N ALA A 157 19.66 9.85 -8.57
CA ALA A 157 21.09 9.69 -8.78
C ALA A 157 21.54 8.22 -8.86
N ALA A 158 20.81 7.30 -8.22
CA ALA A 158 21.03 5.86 -8.32
C ALA A 158 20.39 5.21 -9.56
N GLY A 159 19.77 6.00 -10.45
CA GLY A 159 19.19 5.55 -11.72
C GLY A 159 17.73 5.09 -11.65
N TYR A 160 17.01 5.38 -10.56
CA TYR A 160 15.58 5.07 -10.48
C TYR A 160 14.76 6.04 -11.34
N ASN A 161 13.97 5.49 -12.27
CA ASN A 161 13.16 6.28 -13.20
C ASN A 161 11.71 6.50 -12.73
N GLU A 162 11.26 5.85 -11.66
CA GLU A 162 9.96 6.10 -11.04
C GLU A 162 10.05 6.02 -9.52
N VAL A 163 9.52 7.03 -8.86
CA VAL A 163 9.30 7.07 -7.41
C VAL A 163 7.82 6.94 -7.10
N VAL A 164 7.49 6.06 -6.16
CA VAL A 164 6.15 5.93 -5.61
C VAL A 164 6.15 6.50 -4.20
N LEU A 165 5.40 7.59 -3.98
CA LEU A 165 5.17 8.10 -2.63
C LEU A 165 4.16 7.21 -1.93
N THR A 166 4.51 6.79 -0.73
CA THR A 166 3.73 5.82 0.04
C THR A 166 3.35 6.37 1.40
N GLY A 167 2.16 5.99 1.84
CA GLY A 167 1.65 6.23 3.18
C GLY A 167 0.67 5.14 3.60
N VAL A 168 0.28 5.16 4.86
CA VAL A 168 -0.91 4.42 5.31
C VAL A 168 -2.17 5.16 4.85
N ASP A 169 -2.18 6.47 5.02
CA ASP A 169 -3.19 7.41 4.52
C ASP A 169 -2.43 8.64 4.01
N VAL A 170 -1.94 8.57 2.77
CA VAL A 170 -0.95 9.54 2.27
C VAL A 170 -1.53 10.96 2.15
N THR A 171 -2.84 11.09 1.97
CA THR A 171 -3.53 12.39 1.95
C THR A 171 -3.58 13.05 3.32
N SER A 172 -3.41 12.30 4.41
CA SER A 172 -3.24 12.83 5.77
C SER A 172 -1.80 13.32 6.06
N TYR A 173 -1.00 13.58 5.02
CA TYR A 173 0.32 14.18 5.15
C TYR A 173 0.24 15.64 5.60
N GLY A 174 1.04 16.01 6.59
CA GLY A 174 1.36 17.39 6.91
C GLY A 174 0.77 18.01 8.18
N PRO A 175 -0.42 17.63 8.71
CA PRO A 175 -1.00 18.27 9.90
C PRO A 175 -0.08 18.28 11.14
N ASP A 176 0.86 17.32 11.22
CA ASP A 176 1.84 17.19 12.29
C ASP A 176 3.14 17.99 12.06
N LEU A 177 3.29 18.65 10.90
CA LEU A 177 4.49 19.40 10.52
C LEU A 177 4.30 20.93 10.68
N PRO A 178 5.39 21.69 10.91
CA PRO A 178 5.35 23.15 10.91
C PRO A 178 4.78 23.71 9.60
N GLY A 179 3.82 24.64 9.71
CA GLY A 179 3.13 25.23 8.57
C GLY A 179 2.08 24.32 7.91
N GLN A 180 1.88 23.10 8.42
CA GLN A 180 0.83 22.16 8.02
C GLN A 180 0.64 22.03 6.50
N PRO A 181 1.71 21.75 5.73
CA PRO A 181 1.62 21.69 4.28
C PRO A 181 0.74 20.53 3.83
N THR A 182 -0.14 20.74 2.85
CA THR A 182 -0.94 19.65 2.28
C THR A 182 -0.08 18.70 1.43
N LEU A 183 -0.61 17.52 1.09
CA LEU A 183 0.05 16.58 0.20
C LEU A 183 0.37 17.22 -1.16
N GLY A 184 -0.56 17.95 -1.77
CA GLY A 184 -0.34 18.60 -3.07
C GLY A 184 0.74 19.66 -3.02
N GLN A 185 0.80 20.46 -1.95
CA GLN A 185 1.88 21.41 -1.75
C GLN A 185 3.24 20.70 -1.63
N MET A 186 3.30 19.60 -0.89
CA MET A 186 4.53 18.81 -0.77
C MET A 186 4.95 18.23 -2.14
N VAL A 187 4.03 17.61 -2.89
CA VAL A 187 4.31 17.02 -4.20
C VAL A 187 4.78 18.07 -5.21
N ARG A 188 4.08 19.22 -5.28
CA ARG A 188 4.45 20.32 -6.18
C ARG A 188 5.85 20.83 -5.88
N ARG A 189 6.17 21.04 -4.60
CA ARG A 189 7.50 21.52 -4.20
C ARG A 189 8.58 20.45 -4.41
N LEU A 190 8.28 19.17 -4.19
CA LEU A 190 9.20 18.05 -4.48
C LEU A 190 9.58 18.04 -5.96
N LEU A 191 8.59 18.12 -6.84
CA LEU A 191 8.79 18.11 -8.29
C LEU A 191 9.54 19.33 -8.80
N ALA A 192 9.40 20.49 -8.14
CA ALA A 192 10.21 21.68 -8.41
C ALA A 192 11.65 21.53 -7.89
N ALA A 193 11.84 20.88 -6.74
CA ALA A 193 13.16 20.68 -6.13
C ALA A 193 13.97 19.54 -6.76
N VAL A 194 13.32 18.61 -7.46
CA VAL A 194 13.94 17.47 -8.17
C VAL A 194 13.43 17.45 -9.62
N PRO A 195 13.81 18.45 -10.46
CA PRO A 195 13.38 18.52 -11.86
C PRO A 195 13.77 17.28 -12.68
N GLU A 196 14.84 16.58 -12.29
CA GLU A 196 15.35 15.37 -12.93
C GLU A 196 14.51 14.11 -12.70
N LEU A 197 13.53 14.13 -11.79
CA LEU A 197 12.66 12.96 -11.52
C LEU A 197 11.78 12.65 -12.74
N PRO A 198 11.90 11.46 -13.37
CA PRO A 198 11.14 11.20 -14.61
C PRO A 198 9.67 10.87 -14.36
N ARG A 199 9.37 10.09 -13.31
CA ARG A 199 8.01 9.67 -12.96
C ARG A 199 7.78 9.69 -11.46
N LEU A 200 6.61 10.18 -11.08
CA LEU A 200 6.08 10.17 -9.74
C LEU A 200 4.73 9.47 -9.73
N ARG A 201 4.53 8.57 -8.77
CA ARG A 201 3.24 7.91 -8.53
C ARG A 201 2.84 8.09 -7.08
N LEU A 202 1.55 8.21 -6.83
CA LEU A 202 0.99 8.23 -5.49
C LEU A 202 0.40 6.85 -5.16
N SER A 203 0.58 6.40 -3.92
CA SER A 203 -0.15 5.25 -3.38
C SER A 203 -1.63 5.58 -3.15
N SER A 204 -2.36 4.72 -2.44
CA SER A 204 -3.78 4.89 -2.12
C SER A 204 -4.11 6.28 -1.57
N LEU A 205 -5.11 6.94 -2.15
CA LEU A 205 -5.62 8.27 -1.81
C LEU A 205 -7.06 8.18 -1.30
N ASP A 206 -7.42 9.09 -0.40
CA ASP A 206 -8.81 9.36 -0.05
C ASP A 206 -9.37 10.46 -0.98
N ALA A 207 -10.46 10.16 -1.70
CA ALA A 207 -10.96 11.02 -2.78
C ALA A 207 -11.34 12.44 -2.31
N VAL A 208 -11.84 12.56 -1.09
CA VAL A 208 -12.29 13.83 -0.51
C VAL A 208 -11.16 14.72 0.00
N GLU A 209 -9.96 14.18 0.18
CA GLU A 209 -8.79 14.92 0.66
C GLU A 209 -7.95 15.49 -0.50
N MET A 210 -8.51 15.51 -1.72
CA MET A 210 -7.82 16.00 -2.91
C MET A 210 -7.79 17.54 -2.92
N ASP A 211 -6.64 18.11 -2.55
CA ASP A 211 -6.43 19.56 -2.53
C ASP A 211 -6.22 20.19 -3.93
N ASP A 212 -6.29 21.51 -4.01
CA ASP A 212 -6.17 22.27 -5.27
C ASP A 212 -4.81 22.08 -5.96
N ASP A 213 -3.73 21.91 -5.21
CA ASP A 213 -2.41 21.67 -5.79
C ASP A 213 -2.34 20.27 -6.41
N LEU A 214 -2.96 19.24 -5.80
CA LEU A 214 -3.09 17.92 -6.43
C LEU A 214 -3.97 17.96 -7.69
N TRP A 215 -5.09 18.68 -7.68
CA TRP A 215 -5.91 18.83 -8.89
C TRP A 215 -5.14 19.49 -10.03
N ARG A 216 -4.35 20.53 -9.72
CA ARG A 216 -3.46 21.18 -10.69
C ARG A 216 -2.41 20.22 -11.22
N LEU A 217 -1.78 19.43 -10.35
CA LEU A 217 -0.80 18.42 -10.76
C LEU A 217 -1.43 17.35 -11.67
N VAL A 218 -2.66 16.92 -11.38
CA VAL A 218 -3.40 16.00 -12.26
C VAL A 218 -3.63 16.63 -13.63
N ALA A 219 -3.94 17.92 -13.71
CA ALA A 219 -4.15 18.59 -14.98
C ALA A 219 -2.84 18.82 -15.77
N GLU A 220 -1.79 19.28 -15.09
CA GLU A 220 -0.66 19.95 -15.75
C GLU A 220 0.67 19.20 -15.68
N GLU A 221 0.85 18.27 -14.72
CA GLU A 221 2.17 17.68 -14.45
C GLU A 221 2.35 16.31 -15.13
N PRO A 222 3.10 16.20 -16.24
CA PRO A 222 3.27 14.93 -16.96
C PRO A 222 4.08 13.89 -16.17
N ARG A 223 4.93 14.30 -15.20
CA ARG A 223 5.67 13.36 -14.35
C ARG A 223 4.76 12.64 -13.37
N LEU A 224 3.62 13.23 -12.99
CA LEU A 224 2.61 12.55 -12.17
C LEU A 224 1.90 11.51 -13.05
N MET A 225 2.05 10.23 -12.73
CA MET A 225 1.50 9.15 -13.54
C MET A 225 -0.04 9.16 -13.54
N PRO A 226 -0.70 8.90 -14.70
CA PRO A 226 -2.16 8.95 -14.86
C PRO A 226 -2.84 7.70 -14.27
N HIS A 227 -2.57 7.45 -13.00
CA HIS A 227 -3.13 6.35 -12.25
C HIS A 227 -3.28 6.73 -10.78
N LEU A 228 -4.52 6.81 -10.32
CA LEU A 228 -4.84 7.07 -8.91
C LEU A 228 -5.49 5.84 -8.29
N HIS A 229 -4.95 5.38 -7.17
CA HIS A 229 -5.53 4.28 -6.41
C HIS A 229 -6.40 4.84 -5.29
N LEU A 230 -7.65 4.41 -5.18
CA LEU A 230 -8.63 4.98 -4.25
C LEU A 230 -8.88 4.04 -3.07
N SER A 231 -8.87 4.60 -1.85
CA SER A 231 -9.32 3.89 -0.66
C SER A 231 -10.87 3.90 -0.56
N LEU A 232 -11.55 3.37 -1.57
CA LEU A 232 -13.01 3.43 -1.74
C LEU A 232 -13.75 2.56 -0.71
N GLN A 233 -13.28 1.34 -0.50
CA GLN A 233 -13.77 0.30 0.42
C GLN A 233 -15.15 -0.28 0.10
N ALA A 234 -16.15 0.54 -0.27
CA ALA A 234 -17.49 0.14 -0.68
C ALA A 234 -18.13 1.21 -1.58
N GLY A 235 -19.28 0.93 -2.17
CA GLY A 235 -20.04 1.88 -2.99
C GLY A 235 -21.47 2.15 -2.50
N ASP A 236 -21.77 1.83 -1.25
CA ASP A 236 -23.07 2.08 -0.63
C ASP A 236 -22.92 3.05 0.54
N ASP A 237 -23.73 4.11 0.59
CA ASP A 237 -23.56 5.20 1.56
C ASP A 237 -23.79 4.75 3.01
N LEU A 238 -24.72 3.81 3.27
CA LEU A 238 -24.92 3.29 4.61
C LEU A 238 -23.76 2.41 5.05
N THR A 239 -23.22 1.61 4.13
CA THR A 239 -22.00 0.82 4.35
C THR A 239 -20.79 1.70 4.60
N LEU A 240 -20.57 2.73 3.76
CA LEU A 240 -19.50 3.72 3.90
C LEU A 240 -19.60 4.48 5.23
N LYS A 241 -20.80 4.90 5.61
CA LYS A 241 -21.06 5.53 6.92
C LYS A 241 -20.72 4.60 8.09
N ARG A 242 -21.12 3.32 8.02
CA ARG A 242 -20.79 2.31 9.06
C ARG A 242 -19.29 1.97 9.08
N MET A 243 -18.62 2.03 7.93
CA MET A 243 -17.17 1.95 7.83
C MET A 243 -16.46 3.19 8.41
N LYS A 244 -17.21 4.28 8.64
CA LYS A 244 -16.73 5.62 9.02
C LYS A 244 -15.83 6.22 7.95
N ARG A 245 -16.21 6.09 6.67
CA ARG A 245 -15.54 6.76 5.55
C ARG A 245 -15.89 8.25 5.50
N ARG A 246 -14.99 9.06 4.95
CA ARG A 246 -15.18 10.53 4.76
C ARG A 246 -15.96 10.88 3.49
N HIS A 247 -16.15 9.91 2.62
CA HIS A 247 -16.75 10.08 1.29
C HIS A 247 -18.05 9.28 1.16
N SER A 248 -18.97 9.81 0.36
CA SER A 248 -20.13 9.12 -0.19
C SER A 248 -19.81 8.48 -1.55
N ARG A 249 -20.73 7.67 -2.08
CA ARG A 249 -20.66 7.19 -3.47
C ARG A 249 -20.60 8.35 -4.46
N ALA A 250 -21.41 9.38 -4.25
CA ALA A 250 -21.47 10.55 -5.13
C ALA A 250 -20.15 11.31 -5.17
N ASP A 251 -19.46 11.44 -4.04
CA ASP A 251 -18.13 12.06 -3.97
C ASP A 251 -17.10 11.28 -4.80
N ALA A 252 -17.13 9.94 -4.71
CA ALA A 252 -16.22 9.08 -5.47
C ALA A 252 -16.45 9.16 -6.98
N ILE A 253 -17.71 9.21 -7.42
CA ILE A 253 -18.07 9.37 -8.84
C ILE A 253 -17.61 10.74 -9.33
N SER A 254 -17.98 11.81 -8.62
CA SER A 254 -17.62 13.19 -8.98
C SER A 254 -16.11 13.39 -9.06
N PHE A 255 -15.37 12.74 -8.15
CA PHE A 255 -13.92 12.72 -8.17
C PHE A 255 -13.37 12.10 -9.46
N CYS A 256 -13.86 10.91 -9.84
CA CYS A 256 -13.38 10.20 -11.03
C CYS A 256 -13.72 10.96 -12.32
N GLU A 257 -14.91 11.55 -12.39
CA GLU A 257 -15.35 12.40 -13.49
C GLU A 257 -14.46 13.64 -13.64
N LYS A 258 -14.23 14.38 -12.55
CA LYS A 258 -13.36 15.56 -12.54
C LYS A 258 -11.92 15.20 -12.96
N ALA A 259 -11.38 14.11 -12.42
CA ALA A 259 -10.04 13.65 -12.76
C ALA A 259 -9.90 13.29 -14.25
N ARG A 260 -10.90 12.63 -14.85
CA ARG A 260 -10.92 12.34 -16.29
C ARG A 260 -11.15 13.57 -17.16
N ALA A 261 -11.95 14.53 -16.69
CA ALA A 261 -12.13 15.80 -17.40
C ALA A 261 -10.83 16.60 -17.48
N LEU A 262 -10.02 16.59 -16.41
CA LEU A 262 -8.72 17.25 -16.37
C LEU A 262 -7.64 16.47 -17.13
N ARG A 263 -7.68 15.13 -17.06
CA ARG A 263 -6.71 14.24 -17.71
C ARG A 263 -7.44 13.02 -18.31
N PRO A 264 -7.74 13.03 -19.62
CA PRO A 264 -8.55 11.99 -20.26
C PRO A 264 -8.01 10.56 -20.20
N ASP A 265 -6.69 10.39 -20.07
CA ASP A 265 -6.03 9.08 -19.94
C ASP A 265 -5.93 8.57 -18.48
N MET A 266 -6.57 9.25 -17.53
CA MET A 266 -6.56 8.87 -16.11
C MET A 266 -7.24 7.52 -15.89
N VAL A 267 -6.55 6.63 -15.16
CA VAL A 267 -7.04 5.31 -14.76
C VAL A 267 -7.16 5.22 -13.23
N PHE A 268 -8.16 4.50 -12.76
CA PHE A 268 -8.40 4.33 -11.32
C PHE A 268 -8.20 2.89 -10.88
N GLY A 269 -7.47 2.73 -9.78
CA GLY A 269 -7.51 1.52 -8.97
C GLY A 269 -8.34 1.75 -7.71
N ALA A 270 -8.80 0.69 -7.06
CA ALA A 270 -9.47 0.83 -5.77
C ALA A 270 -9.32 -0.41 -4.88
N ASP A 271 -9.26 -0.17 -3.57
CA ASP A 271 -9.43 -1.22 -2.56
C ASP A 271 -10.92 -1.36 -2.22
N ILE A 272 -11.47 -2.58 -2.29
CA ILE A 272 -12.88 -2.87 -1.99
C ILE A 272 -12.97 -4.03 -0.99
N ILE A 273 -13.79 -3.85 0.04
CA ILE A 273 -14.09 -4.86 1.06
C ILE A 273 -15.48 -5.42 0.81
N ALA A 274 -15.56 -6.70 0.47
CA ALA A 274 -16.81 -7.40 0.21
C ALA A 274 -17.41 -8.00 1.49
N GLY A 275 -18.72 -7.79 1.69
CA GLY A 275 -19.48 -8.34 2.81
C GLY A 275 -19.03 -7.77 4.15
N PHE A 276 -18.91 -6.44 4.20
CA PHE A 276 -18.78 -5.71 5.45
C PHE A 276 -19.96 -6.07 6.39
N PRO A 277 -19.79 -6.03 7.72
CA PRO A 277 -20.89 -6.34 8.64
C PRO A 277 -22.14 -5.55 8.29
N THR A 278 -23.31 -6.19 8.40
CA THR A 278 -24.64 -5.65 8.05
C THR A 278 -24.90 -5.34 6.56
N GLU A 279 -23.98 -5.65 5.64
CA GLU A 279 -24.16 -5.43 4.20
C GLU A 279 -25.24 -6.35 3.61
N THR A 280 -26.31 -5.76 3.08
CA THR A 280 -27.39 -6.47 2.36
C THR A 280 -27.02 -6.70 0.89
N GLU A 281 -27.82 -7.47 0.16
CA GLU A 281 -27.58 -7.65 -1.29
C GLU A 281 -27.72 -6.32 -2.06
N GLU A 282 -28.70 -5.50 -1.73
CA GLU A 282 -28.89 -4.17 -2.34
C GLU A 282 -27.65 -3.27 -2.15
N MET A 283 -27.10 -3.21 -0.94
CA MET A 283 -25.87 -2.45 -0.65
C MET A 283 -24.68 -2.99 -1.45
N PHE A 284 -24.61 -4.31 -1.64
CA PHE A 284 -23.57 -4.92 -2.45
C PHE A 284 -23.74 -4.58 -3.94
N GLN A 285 -24.97 -4.53 -4.46
CA GLN A 285 -25.25 -4.10 -5.84
C GLN A 285 -24.80 -2.65 -6.06
N ASN A 286 -25.06 -1.75 -5.12
CA ASN A 286 -24.55 -0.37 -5.19
C ASN A 286 -23.01 -0.31 -5.31
N THR A 287 -22.32 -1.23 -4.62
CA THR A 287 -20.85 -1.37 -4.74
C THR A 287 -20.43 -1.87 -6.11
N LEU A 288 -21.16 -2.81 -6.73
CA LEU A 288 -20.92 -3.24 -8.11
C LEU A 288 -21.14 -2.09 -9.10
N CYS A 289 -22.25 -1.35 -8.99
CA CYS A 289 -22.52 -0.20 -9.85
C CYS A 289 -21.42 0.87 -9.75
N SER A 290 -20.92 1.13 -8.54
CA SER A 290 -19.85 2.11 -8.32
C SER A 290 -18.56 1.77 -9.07
N VAL A 291 -18.27 0.48 -9.31
CA VAL A 291 -17.11 0.07 -10.12
C VAL A 291 -17.24 0.59 -11.55
N GLU A 292 -18.44 0.51 -12.13
CA GLU A 292 -18.71 0.95 -13.50
C GLU A 292 -18.80 2.47 -13.59
N GLU A 293 -19.53 3.11 -12.67
CA GLU A 293 -19.73 4.58 -12.65
C GLU A 293 -18.41 5.33 -12.42
N CYS A 294 -17.58 4.85 -11.50
CA CYS A 294 -16.25 5.41 -11.29
C CYS A 294 -15.25 4.94 -12.36
N GLY A 295 -15.62 3.97 -13.22
CA GLY A 295 -14.74 3.37 -14.21
C GLY A 295 -13.44 2.84 -13.60
N LEU A 296 -13.57 2.06 -12.52
CA LEU A 296 -12.45 1.49 -11.78
C LEU A 296 -11.87 0.30 -12.56
N THR A 297 -10.58 0.35 -12.86
CA THR A 297 -9.88 -0.66 -13.66
C THR A 297 -9.14 -1.65 -12.77
N TRP A 298 -8.33 -1.18 -11.83
CA TRP A 298 -7.45 -2.03 -11.02
C TRP A 298 -8.07 -2.29 -9.64
N LEU A 299 -8.88 -3.34 -9.53
CA LEU A 299 -9.56 -3.67 -8.27
C LEU A 299 -8.70 -4.58 -7.36
N HIS A 300 -8.52 -4.16 -6.12
CA HIS A 300 -8.05 -5.02 -5.03
C HIS A 300 -9.23 -5.38 -4.14
N VAL A 301 -9.74 -6.61 -4.33
CA VAL A 301 -10.94 -7.08 -3.64
C VAL A 301 -10.58 -8.00 -2.49
N PHE A 302 -11.00 -7.62 -1.28
CA PHE A 302 -10.81 -8.38 -0.05
C PHE A 302 -12.16 -8.78 0.55
N PRO A 303 -12.39 -10.05 0.92
CA PRO A 303 -13.53 -10.37 1.78
C PRO A 303 -13.28 -9.77 3.18
N TYR A 304 -14.34 -9.24 3.82
CA TYR A 304 -14.21 -8.68 5.16
C TYR A 304 -13.63 -9.68 6.16
N SER A 305 -12.56 -9.28 6.84
CA SER A 305 -11.87 -10.05 7.87
C SER A 305 -12.05 -9.36 9.23
N PRO A 306 -12.87 -9.91 10.15
CA PRO A 306 -13.05 -9.30 11.46
C PRO A 306 -11.74 -9.32 12.25
N ARG A 307 -11.40 -8.18 12.84
CA ARG A 307 -10.18 -8.00 13.63
C ARG A 307 -10.55 -7.74 15.09
N PRO A 308 -10.02 -8.52 16.06
CA PRO A 308 -10.27 -8.26 17.47
C PRO A 308 -9.95 -6.81 17.84
N GLY A 309 -10.82 -6.19 18.63
CA GLY A 309 -10.68 -4.79 19.06
C GLY A 309 -11.26 -3.73 18.12
N THR A 310 -11.64 -4.07 16.88
CA THR A 310 -12.26 -3.10 15.97
C THR A 310 -13.78 -2.99 16.19
N PRO A 311 -14.39 -1.79 16.03
CA PRO A 311 -15.84 -1.63 16.15
C PRO A 311 -16.65 -2.55 15.20
N ALA A 312 -16.19 -2.74 13.96
CA ALA A 312 -16.89 -3.57 12.98
C ALA A 312 -16.91 -5.06 13.37
N ALA A 313 -15.95 -5.54 14.17
CA ALA A 313 -15.98 -6.92 14.68
C ALA A 313 -17.15 -7.19 15.65
N LYS A 314 -17.74 -6.14 16.23
CA LYS A 314 -18.89 -6.23 17.16
C LYS A 314 -20.25 -6.10 16.47
N MET A 315 -20.27 -5.78 15.18
CA MET A 315 -21.51 -5.63 14.40
C MET A 315 -22.06 -7.01 13.96
N PRO A 316 -23.35 -7.11 13.57
CA PRO A 316 -23.88 -8.34 12.96
C PRO A 316 -23.14 -8.71 11.68
N GLN A 317 -22.55 -9.91 11.67
CA GLN A 317 -21.63 -10.34 10.62
C GLN A 317 -22.38 -10.93 9.41
N VAL A 318 -21.86 -10.68 8.21
CA VAL A 318 -22.28 -11.40 7.00
C VAL A 318 -21.64 -12.79 6.98
N PRO A 319 -22.41 -13.87 6.68
CA PRO A 319 -21.86 -15.23 6.63
C PRO A 319 -20.63 -15.34 5.71
N GLY A 320 -19.67 -16.18 6.13
CA GLY A 320 -18.41 -16.38 5.40
C GLY A 320 -18.59 -16.77 3.92
N PRO A 321 -19.50 -17.70 3.56
CA PRO A 321 -19.77 -18.04 2.17
C PRO A 321 -20.26 -16.87 1.33
N VAL A 322 -21.15 -16.03 1.87
CA VAL A 322 -21.68 -14.83 1.19
C VAL A 322 -20.56 -13.81 0.94
N ARG A 323 -19.69 -13.56 1.93
CA ARG A 323 -18.50 -12.69 1.76
C ARG A 323 -17.60 -13.16 0.60
N LYS A 324 -17.39 -14.47 0.48
CA LYS A 324 -16.56 -15.06 -0.57
C LYS A 324 -17.21 -14.95 -1.95
N GLU A 325 -18.50 -15.22 -2.04
CA GLU A 325 -19.28 -15.09 -3.27
C GLU A 325 -19.29 -13.65 -3.79
N ARG A 326 -19.57 -12.67 -2.92
CA ARG A 326 -19.50 -11.24 -3.25
C ARG A 326 -18.11 -10.80 -3.71
N ALA A 327 -17.06 -11.25 -3.01
CA ALA A 327 -15.69 -10.98 -3.42
C ALA A 327 -15.37 -11.59 -4.79
N ALA A 328 -15.93 -12.76 -5.13
CA ALA A 328 -15.76 -13.38 -6.44
C ALA A 328 -16.45 -12.56 -7.56
N ARG A 329 -17.69 -12.09 -7.32
CA ARG A 329 -18.41 -11.22 -8.27
C ARG A 329 -17.69 -9.91 -8.55
N LEU A 330 -17.16 -9.25 -7.52
CA LEU A 330 -16.36 -8.04 -7.70
C LEU A 330 -15.08 -8.30 -8.49
N ARG A 331 -14.40 -9.44 -8.28
CA ARG A 331 -13.21 -9.80 -9.07
C ARG A 331 -13.56 -10.07 -10.53
N ALA A 332 -14.64 -10.80 -10.79
CA ALA A 332 -15.12 -11.05 -12.14
C ALA A 332 -15.47 -9.74 -12.87
N LEU A 333 -16.11 -8.79 -12.19
CA LEU A 333 -16.35 -7.45 -12.74
C LEU A 333 -15.04 -6.69 -12.99
N GLY A 334 -14.07 -6.78 -12.07
CA GLY A 334 -12.74 -6.21 -12.25
C GLY A 334 -12.01 -6.76 -13.48
N GLU A 335 -12.11 -8.07 -13.75
CA GLU A 335 -11.54 -8.69 -14.96
C GLU A 335 -12.16 -8.12 -16.25
N VAL A 336 -13.47 -7.84 -16.24
CA VAL A 336 -14.15 -7.17 -17.36
C VAL A 336 -13.61 -5.76 -17.55
N GLN A 337 -13.42 -4.99 -16.46
CA GLN A 337 -12.89 -3.63 -16.55
C GLN A 337 -11.43 -3.58 -17.02
N VAL A 338 -10.59 -4.51 -16.53
CA VAL A 338 -9.21 -4.67 -17.01
C VAL A 338 -9.21 -5.01 -18.50
N ARG A 339 -10.03 -5.96 -18.94
CA ARG A 339 -10.12 -6.32 -20.37
C ARG A 339 -10.47 -5.10 -21.23
N ARG A 340 -11.50 -4.33 -20.84
CA ARG A 340 -11.92 -3.12 -21.55
C ARG A 340 -10.78 -2.09 -21.66
N HIS A 341 -10.04 -1.89 -20.57
CA HIS A 341 -8.87 -1.01 -20.56
C HIS A 341 -7.77 -1.50 -21.50
N LEU A 342 -7.43 -2.79 -21.43
CA LEU A 342 -6.39 -3.39 -22.28
C LEU A 342 -6.77 -3.37 -23.77
N GLU A 343 -8.03 -3.59 -24.11
CA GLU A 343 -8.56 -3.44 -25.47
C GLU A 343 -8.34 -2.02 -26.00
N GLY A 344 -8.61 -1.00 -25.18
CA GLY A 344 -8.37 0.40 -25.52
C GLY A 344 -6.89 0.76 -25.68
N LEU A 345 -5.97 -0.03 -25.14
CA LEU A 345 -4.53 0.17 -25.31
C LEU A 345 -3.98 -0.43 -26.61
N VAL A 346 -4.70 -1.37 -27.25
CA VAL A 346 -4.21 -2.04 -28.46
C VAL A 346 -4.04 -1.04 -29.60
N GLY A 347 -2.89 -1.11 -30.28
CA GLY A 347 -2.52 -0.22 -31.37
C GLY A 347 -1.86 1.08 -30.93
N THR A 348 -1.95 1.45 -29.65
CA THR A 348 -1.34 2.66 -29.10
C THR A 348 0.17 2.49 -28.87
N THR A 349 0.87 3.59 -28.60
CA THR A 349 2.28 3.59 -28.19
C THR A 349 2.38 4.12 -26.77
N ALA A 350 3.13 3.44 -25.91
CA ALA A 350 3.31 3.82 -24.52
C ALA A 350 4.79 3.78 -24.11
N ASP A 351 5.14 4.61 -23.13
CA ASP A 351 6.44 4.60 -22.50
C ASP A 351 6.40 3.59 -21.33
N ILE A 352 7.09 2.46 -21.48
CA ILE A 352 7.03 1.31 -20.58
C ILE A 352 8.24 1.33 -19.66
N LEU A 353 8.01 1.33 -18.35
CA LEU A 353 9.06 1.17 -17.36
C LEU A 353 9.34 -0.31 -17.15
N LEU A 354 10.56 -0.76 -17.42
CA LEU A 354 10.94 -2.17 -17.34
C LEU A 354 11.25 -2.60 -15.91
N GLU A 355 10.56 -3.64 -15.44
CA GLU A 355 10.79 -4.28 -14.13
C GLU A 355 11.74 -5.48 -14.24
N LYS A 356 11.67 -6.18 -15.37
CA LYS A 356 12.54 -7.28 -15.78
C LYS A 356 12.85 -7.10 -17.28
N PRO A 357 13.80 -7.86 -17.86
CA PRO A 357 14.20 -7.63 -19.25
C PRO A 357 13.05 -7.61 -20.25
N THR A 358 12.04 -8.46 -20.07
CA THR A 358 10.87 -8.54 -20.97
C THR A 358 9.56 -8.10 -20.31
N LEU A 359 9.59 -7.61 -19.07
CA LEU A 359 8.37 -7.28 -18.31
C LEU A 359 8.44 -5.84 -17.84
N GLY A 360 7.41 -5.05 -18.13
CA GLY A 360 7.31 -3.68 -17.67
C GLY A 360 5.88 -3.22 -17.45
N ARG A 361 5.71 -1.93 -17.13
CA ARG A 361 4.41 -1.31 -16.91
C ARG A 361 4.25 0.00 -17.68
N THR A 362 3.05 0.24 -18.20
CA THR A 362 2.64 1.52 -18.79
C THR A 362 2.46 2.60 -17.71
N PRO A 363 2.31 3.88 -18.09
CA PRO A 363 1.96 4.95 -17.13
C PRO A 363 0.66 4.66 -16.36
N THR A 364 -0.33 4.08 -17.05
CA THR A 364 -1.64 3.62 -16.54
C THR A 364 -1.59 2.27 -15.79
N PHE A 365 -0.39 1.79 -15.47
CA PHE A 365 -0.12 0.60 -14.65
C PHE A 365 -0.40 -0.76 -15.30
N ALA A 366 -0.76 -0.80 -16.59
CA ALA A 366 -0.94 -2.04 -17.31
C ALA A 366 0.39 -2.77 -17.47
N GLN A 367 0.40 -4.07 -17.18
CA GLN A 367 1.57 -4.92 -17.36
C GLN A 367 1.77 -5.23 -18.84
N VAL A 368 3.01 -5.08 -19.33
CA VAL A 368 3.38 -5.34 -20.72
C VAL A 368 4.53 -6.34 -20.77
N THR A 369 4.40 -7.32 -21.66
CA THR A 369 5.51 -8.19 -22.05
C THR A 369 6.08 -7.69 -23.38
N LEU A 370 7.40 -7.54 -23.47
CA LEU A 370 8.09 -7.12 -24.69
C LEU A 370 8.63 -8.32 -25.46
N ASP A 371 8.60 -8.22 -26.79
CA ASP A 371 9.18 -9.22 -27.71
C ASP A 371 10.71 -9.21 -27.68
N ARG A 372 11.32 -8.10 -27.24
CA ARG A 372 12.77 -7.93 -27.13
C ARG A 372 13.14 -7.54 -25.70
N PRO A 373 14.20 -8.13 -25.12
CA PRO A 373 14.65 -7.74 -23.81
C PRO A 373 15.22 -6.32 -23.82
N GLY A 374 14.95 -5.56 -22.77
CA GLY A 374 15.61 -4.29 -22.45
C GLY A 374 16.29 -4.34 -21.09
N GLU A 375 16.82 -3.20 -20.66
CA GLU A 375 17.48 -3.07 -19.37
C GLU A 375 16.44 -2.84 -18.26
N PRO A 376 16.40 -3.66 -17.19
CA PRO A 376 15.55 -3.40 -16.03
C PRO A 376 15.83 -2.02 -15.42
N GLY A 377 14.78 -1.23 -15.23
CA GLY A 377 14.87 0.16 -14.80
C GLY A 377 14.74 1.17 -15.92
N ALA A 378 15.02 0.80 -17.17
CA ALA A 378 14.88 1.71 -18.30
C ALA A 378 13.41 1.97 -18.66
N ILE A 379 13.15 3.14 -19.26
CA ILE A 379 11.89 3.46 -19.92
C ILE A 379 12.07 3.25 -21.42
N VAL A 380 11.23 2.41 -22.02
CA VAL A 380 11.26 2.11 -23.45
C VAL A 380 9.92 2.45 -24.10
N ARG A 381 9.95 3.10 -25.25
CA ARG A 381 8.75 3.41 -26.03
C ARG A 381 8.41 2.23 -26.93
N ALA A 382 7.23 1.65 -26.79
CA ALA A 382 6.80 0.52 -27.62
C ALA A 382 5.34 0.62 -28.02
N ARG A 383 5.02 0.02 -29.17
CA ARG A 383 3.64 -0.15 -29.65
C ARG A 383 3.03 -1.38 -28.98
N LEU A 384 1.82 -1.23 -28.46
CA LEU A 384 1.07 -2.30 -27.81
C LEU A 384 0.30 -3.09 -28.88
N ALA A 385 0.79 -4.29 -29.22
CA ALA A 385 0.27 -5.06 -30.36
C ALA A 385 -1.00 -5.86 -30.06
N GLY A 386 -1.27 -6.17 -28.79
CA GLY A 386 -2.40 -6.96 -28.36
C GLY A 386 -2.35 -7.22 -26.85
N PHE A 387 -3.34 -7.93 -26.33
CA PHE A 387 -3.36 -8.39 -24.95
C PHE A 387 -3.71 -9.87 -24.89
N ARG A 388 -3.35 -10.53 -23.79
CA ARG A 388 -3.79 -11.89 -23.47
C ARG A 388 -4.62 -11.79 -22.20
N ALA A 389 -5.82 -12.37 -22.20
CA ALA A 389 -6.51 -12.61 -20.95
C ALA A 389 -5.63 -13.53 -20.10
N THR A 390 -5.42 -13.18 -18.84
CA THR A 390 -4.80 -14.08 -17.87
C THR A 390 -5.61 -15.38 -17.84
N PRO A 391 -4.99 -16.56 -17.94
CA PRO A 391 -5.70 -17.84 -17.90
C PRO A 391 -6.44 -18.08 -16.59
#